data_AF-A0A0G1TZP6-F1
#
_entry.id   AF-A0A0G1TZP6-F1
#
_cell.length_a   1.000
_cell.length_b   1.000
_cell.length_c   1.000
_cell.angle_alpha   90.00
_cell.angle_beta   90.00
_cell.angle_gamma   90.00
#
_symmetry.space_group_name_H-M   'P 1'
#
loop_
_entity.id
_entity.type
_entity.pdbx_description
1 polymer ?
#
loop_
_entity_poly.entity_id
_entity_poly.type
_entity_poly.pdbx_seq_one_letter_code
_entity_poly.pdbx_strand_id
1 'polypeptide(L)'
;MNNFLKKPLFPFLFAVFPVLSLFASNTNELKLTHIVTPLLFSLFLIVNIWALLYFFLKDRKKAGFLASIMFLLSFSYGHIVNVIESEELPGWVTSNIVFPIIERWPLEIYGICSVVFLIMIIRLLKNKWGQIAPRLYVLNVVSAAMLILPLVTIAKTQLN
;
A
#
# COMPACT_ATOMS: atom_id res chain seq x y z
N MET A 1 -10.63 -2.52 27.38
CA MET A 1 -10.05 -2.08 26.09
C MET A 1 -11.04 -2.38 24.97
N ASN A 2 -11.56 -1.35 24.28
CA ASN A 2 -12.68 -1.44 23.34
C ASN A 2 -12.50 -2.54 22.27
N ASN A 3 -13.52 -3.39 22.08
CA ASN A 3 -13.53 -4.47 21.10
C ASN A 3 -13.31 -4.01 19.64
N PHE A 4 -13.52 -2.72 19.36
CA PHE A 4 -13.34 -2.12 18.04
C PHE A 4 -11.88 -2.17 17.56
N LEU A 5 -10.91 -1.87 18.44
CA LEU A 5 -9.48 -1.88 18.11
C LEU A 5 -8.92 -3.28 17.82
N LYS A 6 -9.65 -4.34 18.19
CA LYS A 6 -9.22 -5.73 17.94
C LYS A 6 -9.52 -6.21 16.53
N LYS A 7 -10.38 -5.52 15.77
CA LYS A 7 -10.69 -5.85 14.37
C LYS A 7 -9.60 -5.29 13.44
N PRO A 8 -9.20 -6.02 12.37
CA PRO A 8 -8.19 -5.55 11.42
C PRO A 8 -8.81 -4.51 10.47
N LEU A 9 -8.86 -3.24 10.90
CA LEU A 9 -9.36 -2.12 10.09
C LEU A 9 -8.27 -1.53 9.19
N PHE A 10 -7.00 -1.71 9.59
CA PHE A 10 -5.82 -1.24 8.89
C PHE A 10 -5.75 -1.57 7.40
N PRO A 11 -6.25 -2.72 6.86
CA PRO A 11 -6.20 -2.96 5.43
C PRO A 11 -6.97 -1.92 4.63
N PHE A 12 -8.17 -1.54 5.11
CA PHE A 12 -9.01 -0.54 4.46
C PHE A 12 -8.43 0.86 4.58
N LEU A 13 -7.86 1.20 5.74
CA LEU A 13 -7.21 2.48 5.97
C LEU A 13 -5.98 2.65 5.08
N PHE A 14 -5.15 1.60 4.93
CA PHE A 14 -4.04 1.62 3.97
C PHE A 14 -4.52 1.73 2.51
N ALA A 15 -5.68 1.17 2.17
CA ALA A 15 -6.24 1.30 0.83
C ALA A 15 -6.73 2.73 0.52
N VAL A 16 -7.22 3.45 1.53
CA VAL A 16 -7.64 4.85 1.39
C VAL A 16 -6.45 5.79 1.27
N PHE A 17 -5.35 5.50 1.97
CA PHE A 17 -4.18 6.37 2.05
C PHE A 17 -3.62 6.87 0.70
N PRO A 18 -3.24 6.02 -0.27
CA PRO A 18 -2.63 6.51 -1.51
C PRO A 18 -3.60 7.34 -2.36
N VAL A 19 -4.90 7.03 -2.33
CA VAL A 19 -5.93 7.81 -3.03
C VAL A 19 -6.04 9.22 -2.44
N LEU A 20 -6.09 9.34 -1.11
CA LEU A 20 -6.13 10.65 -0.45
C LEU A 20 -4.81 11.40 -0.64
N SER A 21 -3.67 10.71 -0.57
CA SER A 21 -2.35 11.33 -0.76
C SER A 21 -2.21 11.91 -2.15
N LEU A 22 -2.61 11.17 -3.18
CA LEU A 22 -2.56 11.62 -4.57
C LEU A 22 -3.58 12.74 -4.84
N PHE A 23 -4.77 12.67 -4.25
CA PHE A 23 -5.74 13.76 -4.38
C PHE A 23 -5.23 15.02 -3.68
N ALA A 24 -4.67 14.91 -2.46
CA ALA A 24 -4.15 16.04 -1.69
C ALA A 24 -3.03 16.81 -2.42
N SER A 25 -2.20 16.13 -3.22
CA SER A 25 -1.18 16.80 -4.04
C SER A 25 -1.75 17.50 -5.28
N ASN A 26 -2.98 17.20 -5.67
CA ASN A 26 -3.62 17.67 -6.90
C ASN A 26 -4.94 18.43 -6.64
N THR A 27 -5.19 18.89 -5.41
CA THR A 27 -6.43 19.59 -5.02
C THR A 27 -6.67 20.87 -5.81
N ASN A 28 -5.62 21.49 -6.35
CA ASN A 28 -5.72 22.70 -7.17
C ASN A 28 -6.25 22.42 -8.57
N GLU A 29 -6.16 21.16 -9.03
CA GLU A 29 -6.51 20.73 -10.38
C GLU A 29 -7.75 19.83 -10.39
N LEU A 30 -8.05 19.16 -9.28
CA LEU A 30 -9.11 18.17 -9.17
C LEU A 30 -10.23 18.62 -8.23
N LYS A 31 -11.48 18.51 -8.70
CA LYS A 31 -12.68 18.61 -7.85
C LYS A 31 -12.80 17.39 -6.93
N LEU A 32 -13.37 17.58 -5.73
CA LEU A 32 -13.65 16.51 -4.76
C LEU A 32 -14.43 15.33 -5.35
N THR A 33 -15.31 15.56 -6.32
CA THR A 33 -16.07 14.49 -6.98
C THR A 33 -15.19 13.46 -7.69
N HIS A 34 -13.98 13.84 -8.13
CA HIS A 34 -13.05 12.92 -8.81
C HIS A 34 -12.40 11.91 -7.87
N ILE A 35 -12.48 12.09 -6.55
CA ILE A 35 -11.91 11.14 -5.59
C ILE A 35 -12.78 9.87 -5.42
N VAL A 36 -14.08 9.97 -5.69
CA VAL A 36 -15.03 8.91 -5.36
C VAL A 36 -14.72 7.62 -6.11
N THR A 37 -14.51 7.69 -7.42
CA THR A 37 -14.20 6.52 -8.27
C THR A 37 -12.92 5.79 -7.85
N PRO A 38 -11.74 6.46 -7.74
CA PRO A 38 -10.52 5.77 -7.31
C PRO A 38 -10.58 5.26 -5.86
N LEU A 39 -11.31 5.95 -4.97
CA LEU A 39 -11.53 5.48 -3.60
C LEU A 39 -12.34 4.19 -3.58
N LEU A 40 -13.46 4.14 -4.32
CA LEU A 40 -14.29 2.94 -4.42
C LEU A 40 -13.54 1.79 -5.08
N PHE A 41 -12.76 2.06 -6.12
CA PHE A 41 -11.94 1.04 -6.79
C PHE A 41 -10.87 0.47 -5.85
N SER A 42 -10.17 1.33 -5.12
CA SER A 42 -9.18 0.92 -4.12
C SER A 42 -9.79 0.06 -3.01
N LEU A 43 -10.93 0.51 -2.47
CA LEU A 43 -11.69 -0.24 -1.45
C LEU A 43 -12.20 -1.57 -1.99
N PHE A 44 -12.67 -1.62 -3.23
CA PHE A 44 -13.09 -2.84 -3.89
C PHE A 44 -11.92 -3.83 -4.00
N LEU A 45 -10.76 -3.38 -4.48
CA LEU A 45 -9.58 -4.24 -4.60
C LEU A 45 -9.15 -4.82 -3.25
N ILE A 46 -9.02 -3.99 -2.20
CA ILE A 46 -8.60 -4.48 -0.89
C ILE A 46 -9.61 -5.44 -0.27
N VAL A 47 -10.92 -5.22 -0.47
CA VAL A 47 -11.97 -6.15 -0.02
C VAL A 47 -11.82 -7.51 -0.70
N ASN A 48 -11.60 -7.54 -2.02
CA ASN A 48 -11.42 -8.78 -2.77
C ASN A 48 -10.15 -9.53 -2.35
N ILE A 49 -9.03 -8.83 -2.24
CA ILE A 49 -7.75 -9.42 -1.78
C ILE A 49 -7.92 -9.98 -0.36
N TRP A 50 -8.51 -9.20 0.55
CA TRP A 50 -8.76 -9.63 1.92
C TRP A 50 -9.70 -10.84 2.00
N ALA A 51 -10.79 -10.84 1.24
CA ALA A 51 -11.76 -11.93 1.21
C ALA A 51 -11.13 -13.22 0.68
N LEU A 52 -10.35 -13.14 -0.40
CA LEU A 52 -9.63 -14.27 -0.97
C LEU A 52 -8.61 -14.84 0.04
N LEU A 53 -7.82 -13.98 0.67
CA LEU A 53 -6.86 -14.41 1.69
C LEU A 53 -7.55 -14.98 2.93
N TYR A 54 -8.70 -14.41 3.33
CA TYR A 54 -9.49 -14.94 4.44
C TYR A 54 -10.03 -16.33 4.13
N PHE A 55 -10.47 -16.59 2.90
CA PHE A 55 -10.92 -17.90 2.47
C PHE A 55 -9.82 -18.98 2.66
N PHE A 56 -8.58 -18.68 2.28
CA PHE A 56 -7.45 -19.61 2.43
C PHE A 56 -6.88 -19.69 3.86
N LEU A 57 -6.73 -18.56 4.52
CA LEU A 57 -6.04 -18.48 5.83
C LEU A 57 -6.98 -18.73 7.01
N LYS A 58 -8.30 -18.54 6.81
CA LYS A 58 -9.38 -18.67 7.82
C LYS A 58 -9.16 -17.82 9.08
N ASP A 59 -8.30 -16.82 9.01
CA ASP A 59 -7.98 -15.88 10.09
C ASP A 59 -8.04 -14.45 9.55
N ARG A 60 -9.00 -13.68 10.05
CA ARG A 60 -9.26 -12.30 9.59
C ARG A 60 -8.05 -11.39 9.77
N LYS A 61 -7.27 -11.57 10.85
CA LYS A 61 -6.10 -10.73 11.14
C LYS A 61 -4.93 -11.11 10.23
N LYS A 62 -4.71 -12.41 9.98
CA LYS A 62 -3.68 -12.85 9.01
C LYS A 62 -4.00 -12.33 7.62
N ALA A 63 -5.25 -12.52 7.19
CA ALA A 63 -5.74 -12.05 5.91
C ALA A 63 -5.60 -10.53 5.79
N GLY A 64 -5.98 -9.77 6.82
CA GLY A 64 -5.81 -8.33 6.87
C GLY A 64 -4.35 -7.93 6.70
N PHE A 65 -3.47 -8.51 7.52
CA PHE A 65 -2.03 -8.21 7.50
C PHE A 65 -1.40 -8.46 6.13
N LEU A 66 -1.66 -9.63 5.54
CA LEU A 66 -1.11 -9.99 4.25
C LEU A 66 -1.73 -9.16 3.11
N ALA A 67 -3.04 -8.86 3.17
CA ALA A 67 -3.69 -7.96 2.21
C ALA A 67 -3.06 -6.57 2.21
N SER A 68 -2.78 -6.01 3.40
CA SER A 68 -2.10 -4.71 3.50
C SER A 68 -0.69 -4.74 2.91
N ILE A 69 0.08 -5.80 3.16
CA ILE A 69 1.42 -5.94 2.57
C ILE A 69 1.33 -6.02 1.05
N MET A 70 0.46 -6.87 0.51
CA MET A 70 0.28 -7.00 -0.94
C MET A 70 -0.14 -5.68 -1.57
N PHE A 71 -1.07 -4.97 -0.93
CA PHE A 71 -1.55 -3.68 -1.40
C PHE A 71 -0.44 -2.61 -1.38
N LEU A 72 0.33 -2.51 -0.28
CA LEU A 72 1.46 -1.59 -0.17
C LEU A 72 2.53 -1.89 -1.22
N LEU A 73 2.84 -3.16 -1.47
CA LEU A 73 3.78 -3.57 -2.53
C LEU A 73 3.28 -3.14 -3.91
N SER A 74 1.99 -3.27 -4.22
CA SER A 74 1.46 -2.79 -5.50
C SER A 74 1.65 -1.28 -5.68
N PHE A 75 1.41 -0.48 -4.63
CA PHE A 75 1.56 0.98 -4.71
C PHE A 75 3.01 1.46 -4.66
N SER A 76 3.92 0.72 -4.02
CA SER A 76 5.34 1.10 -4.01
C SER A 76 6.04 0.89 -5.34
N TYR A 77 5.51 0.04 -6.23
CA TYR A 77 6.11 -0.19 -7.55
C TYR A 77 6.26 1.12 -8.34
N GLY A 78 5.22 1.93 -8.44
CA GLY A 78 5.28 3.21 -9.17
C GLY A 78 6.32 4.18 -8.59
N HIS A 79 6.48 4.21 -7.26
CA HIS A 79 7.53 5.02 -6.64
C HIS A 79 8.93 4.51 -6.96
N ILE A 80 9.13 3.19 -7.00
CA ILE A 80 10.41 2.59 -7.37
C ILE A 80 10.75 2.94 -8.82
N VAL A 81 9.79 2.83 -9.73
CA VAL A 81 9.97 3.22 -11.13
C VAL A 81 10.32 4.69 -11.25
N ASN A 82 9.58 5.59 -10.58
CA ASN A 82 9.87 7.03 -10.64
C ASN A 82 11.27 7.38 -10.12
N VAL A 83 11.75 6.70 -9.07
CA VAL A 83 13.12 6.89 -8.56
C VAL A 83 14.14 6.40 -9.57
N ILE A 84 13.87 5.26 -10.21
CA ILE A 84 14.73 4.69 -11.24
C ILE A 84 14.77 5.59 -12.48
N GLU A 85 13.66 6.18 -12.91
CA GLU A 85 13.57 7.01 -14.12
C GLU A 85 14.03 8.46 -13.91
N SER A 86 14.19 8.91 -12.66
CA SER A 86 14.60 10.29 -12.38
C SER A 86 15.98 10.63 -12.95
N GLU A 87 16.12 11.84 -13.55
CA GLU A 87 17.29 12.29 -14.33
C GLU A 87 18.63 12.37 -13.57
N GLU A 88 18.66 12.04 -12.28
CA GLU A 88 19.87 12.04 -11.44
C GLU A 88 20.66 10.73 -11.51
N LEU A 89 20.29 9.81 -12.40
CA LEU A 89 21.03 8.57 -12.57
C LEU A 89 22.46 8.84 -13.04
N PRO A 90 23.49 8.30 -12.34
CA PRO A 90 24.88 8.43 -12.76
C PRO A 90 25.09 8.01 -14.22
N GLY A 91 25.98 8.68 -14.96
CA GLY A 91 26.18 8.46 -16.41
C GLY A 91 26.52 7.02 -16.86
N TRP A 92 26.94 6.13 -15.94
CA TRP A 92 27.11 4.70 -16.23
C TRP A 92 25.77 3.95 -16.35
N VAL A 93 24.71 4.47 -15.72
CA VAL A 93 23.34 3.95 -15.75
C VAL A 93 22.61 4.38 -17.03
N THR A 94 22.84 5.61 -17.50
CA THR A 94 22.32 6.12 -18.80
C THR A 94 23.09 5.57 -20.00
N SER A 95 24.02 4.64 -19.81
CA SER A 95 24.74 4.01 -20.91
C SER A 95 23.80 3.16 -21.79
N ASN A 96 24.09 3.06 -23.08
CA ASN A 96 23.31 2.29 -24.09
C ASN A 96 23.17 0.79 -23.78
N ILE A 97 23.84 0.29 -22.74
CA ILE A 97 23.80 -1.11 -22.27
C ILE A 97 22.90 -1.24 -21.04
N VAL A 98 22.98 -0.29 -20.10
CA VAL A 98 22.32 -0.39 -18.79
C VAL A 98 20.89 0.16 -18.85
N PHE A 99 20.66 1.22 -19.61
CA PHE A 99 19.35 1.86 -19.72
C PHE A 99 18.24 0.91 -20.26
N PRO A 100 18.46 0.12 -21.34
CA PRO A 100 17.44 -0.80 -21.84
C PRO A 100 17.12 -1.96 -20.88
N ILE A 101 18.05 -2.31 -19.99
CA ILE A 101 17.86 -3.36 -18.99
C ILE A 101 16.97 -2.83 -17.86
N ILE A 102 17.22 -1.61 -17.42
CA ILE A 102 16.50 -0.94 -16.34
C ILE A 102 15.09 -0.53 -16.75
N GLU A 103 14.87 -0.16 -18.01
CA GLU A 103 13.56 0.16 -18.56
C GLU A 103 12.69 -1.11 -18.74
N ARG A 104 13.31 -2.24 -19.09
CA ARG A 104 12.59 -3.45 -19.52
C ARG A 104 12.32 -4.48 -18.42
N TRP A 105 13.14 -4.53 -17.36
CA TRP A 105 13.05 -5.56 -16.31
C TRP A 105 12.58 -5.11 -14.91
N PRO A 106 12.18 -3.84 -14.64
CA PRO A 106 11.91 -3.42 -13.27
C PRO A 106 10.65 -4.11 -12.73
N LEU A 107 9.69 -4.43 -13.58
CA LEU A 107 8.46 -5.11 -13.19
C LEU A 107 8.70 -6.57 -12.78
N GLU A 108 9.47 -7.32 -13.56
CA GLU A 108 9.74 -8.74 -13.34
C GLU A 108 10.59 -8.93 -12.08
N ILE A 109 11.66 -8.14 -11.92
CA ILE A 109 12.53 -8.19 -10.74
C ILE A 109 11.70 -7.81 -9.50
N TYR A 110 10.94 -6.72 -9.56
CA TYR A 110 10.07 -6.31 -8.46
C TYR A 110 9.03 -7.38 -8.11
N GLY A 111 8.43 -8.02 -9.11
CA GLY A 111 7.49 -9.12 -8.96
C GLY A 111 8.10 -10.32 -8.25
N ILE A 112 9.27 -10.77 -8.69
CA ILE A 112 9.99 -11.89 -8.07
C ILE A 112 10.36 -11.56 -6.62
N CYS A 113 10.92 -10.38 -6.36
CA CYS A 113 11.26 -9.93 -5.01
C CYS A 113 10.01 -9.87 -4.10
N SER A 114 8.90 -9.36 -4.62
CA SER A 114 7.63 -9.29 -3.90
C SER A 114 7.10 -10.68 -3.54
N VAL A 115 7.16 -11.65 -4.47
CA VAL A 115 6.74 -13.04 -4.22
C VAL A 115 7.63 -13.69 -3.15
N VAL A 116 8.96 -13.56 -3.26
CA VAL A 116 9.91 -14.10 -2.27
C VAL A 116 9.63 -13.50 -0.89
N PHE A 117 9.44 -12.18 -0.81
CA PHE A 117 9.09 -11.48 0.42
C PHE A 117 7.77 -11.98 1.02
N LEU A 118 6.73 -12.16 0.21
CA LEU A 118 5.44 -12.70 0.67
C LEU A 118 5.58 -14.14 1.19
N ILE A 119 6.37 -14.99 0.54
CA ILE A 119 6.66 -16.35 1.02
C ILE A 119 7.35 -16.31 2.39
N MET A 120 8.34 -15.43 2.57
CA MET A 120 9.03 -15.24 3.85
C MET A 120 8.05 -14.79 4.95
N ILE A 121 7.17 -13.83 4.64
CA ILE A 121 6.13 -13.38 5.57
C ILE A 121 5.18 -14.53 5.92
N ILE A 122 4.71 -15.31 4.95
CA ILE A 122 3.83 -16.46 5.21
C ILE A 122 4.51 -17.49 6.12
N ARG A 123 5.79 -17.79 5.89
CA ARG A 123 6.58 -18.68 6.77
C ARG A 123 6.72 -18.11 8.18
N LEU A 124 7.00 -16.83 8.32
CA LEU A 124 7.09 -16.14 9.60
C LEU A 124 5.75 -16.14 10.35
N LEU A 125 4.64 -15.90 9.65
CA LEU A 125 3.31 -15.96 10.22
C LEU A 125 2.92 -17.38 10.64
N LYS A 126 3.36 -18.43 9.95
CA LYS A 126 3.13 -19.82 10.39
C LYS A 126 3.81 -20.09 11.74
N ASN A 127 5.04 -19.62 11.91
CA ASN A 127 5.86 -19.96 13.08
C ASN A 127 5.62 -19.06 14.30
N LYS A 128 5.28 -17.78 14.08
CA LYS A 128 5.25 -16.76 15.15
C LYS A 128 3.88 -16.08 15.33
N TRP A 129 2.79 -16.65 14.79
CA TRP A 129 1.48 -16.00 14.81
C TRP A 129 1.02 -15.55 16.19
N GLY A 130 1.13 -16.42 17.20
CA GLY A 130 0.67 -16.12 18.57
C GLY A 130 1.36 -14.89 19.19
N GLN A 131 2.60 -14.60 18.78
CA GLN A 131 3.36 -13.42 19.24
C GLN A 131 3.01 -12.15 18.45
N ILE A 132 2.67 -12.30 17.17
CA ILE A 132 2.39 -11.19 16.24
C ILE A 132 0.95 -10.71 16.35
N ALA A 133 -0.02 -11.63 16.38
CA ALA A 133 -1.45 -11.34 16.34
C ALA A 133 -1.96 -10.36 17.42
N PRO A 134 -1.40 -10.35 18.65
CA PRO A 134 -1.75 -9.37 19.66
C PRO A 134 -1.21 -7.97 19.38
N ARG A 135 -0.17 -7.81 18.55
CA ARG A 135 0.49 -6.52 18.26
C ARG A 135 -0.09 -5.80 17.03
N LEU A 136 -0.87 -6.50 16.20
CA LEU A 136 -1.43 -5.94 14.96
C LEU A 136 -2.40 -4.77 15.16
N TYR A 137 -2.90 -4.51 16.37
CA TYR A 137 -3.71 -3.31 16.62
C TYR A 137 -2.93 -2.01 16.38
N VAL A 138 -1.59 -2.05 16.52
CA VAL A 138 -0.72 -0.89 16.24
C VAL A 138 -0.87 -0.45 14.78
N LEU A 139 -1.13 -1.39 13.86
CA LEU A 139 -1.36 -1.06 12.45
C LEU A 139 -2.65 -0.26 12.23
N ASN A 140 -3.68 -0.46 13.06
CA ASN A 140 -4.89 0.39 12.98
C ASN A 140 -4.54 1.84 13.34
N VAL A 141 -3.69 2.03 14.35
CA VAL A 141 -3.25 3.37 14.80
C VAL A 141 -2.36 4.02 13.74
N VAL A 142 -1.36 3.29 13.23
CA VAL A 142 -0.45 3.78 12.20
C VAL A 142 -1.20 4.16 10.93
N SER A 143 -2.07 3.27 10.43
CA SER A 143 -2.83 3.54 9.20
C SER A 143 -3.80 4.71 9.38
N ALA A 144 -4.45 4.86 10.54
CA ALA A 144 -5.28 6.03 10.82
C ALA A 144 -4.44 7.33 10.89
N ALA A 145 -3.28 7.29 11.53
CA ALA A 145 -2.37 8.43 11.64
C ALA A 145 -1.88 8.89 10.26
N MET A 146 -1.59 7.97 9.34
CA MET A 146 -1.18 8.28 7.97
C MET A 146 -2.24 9.05 7.18
N LEU A 147 -3.54 8.91 7.51
CA LEU A 147 -4.61 9.66 6.85
C LEU A 147 -4.70 11.12 7.31
N ILE A 148 -4.13 11.47 8.46
CA ILE A 148 -4.25 12.81 9.04
C ILE A 148 -3.68 13.86 8.09
N LEU A 149 -2.45 13.66 7.61
CA LEU A 149 -1.78 14.62 6.72
C LEU A 149 -2.58 14.92 5.45
N PRO A 150 -2.94 13.92 4.61
CA PRO A 150 -3.68 14.23 3.38
C PRO A 150 -5.07 14.81 3.67
N LEU A 151 -5.77 14.37 4.73
CA LEU A 151 -7.07 14.95 5.10
C LEU A 151 -6.95 16.43 5.51
N VAL A 152 -5.93 16.77 6.31
CA VAL A 152 -5.68 18.17 6.72
C VAL A 152 -5.34 19.03 5.50
N THR A 153 -4.52 18.53 4.57
CA THR A 153 -4.20 19.24 3.33
C THR A 153 -5.46 19.49 2.51
N ILE A 154 -6.28 18.47 2.28
CA ILE A 154 -7.54 18.60 1.52
C ILE A 154 -8.48 19.61 2.19
N ALA A 155 -8.66 19.51 3.51
CA ALA A 155 -9.54 20.41 4.26
C ALA A 155 -9.09 21.87 4.15
N LYS A 156 -7.78 22.14 4.28
CA LYS A 156 -7.24 23.50 4.14
C LYS A 156 -7.45 24.07 2.75
N THR A 157 -7.23 23.29 1.70
CA THR A 157 -7.37 23.78 0.32
C THR A 157 -8.82 24.01 -0.08
N GLN A 158 -9.80 23.33 0.52
CA GLN A 158 -11.22 23.52 0.21
C GLN A 158 -11.87 24.68 0.99
N LEU A 159 -11.23 25.15 2.06
CA LEU A 159 -11.71 26.26 2.89
C LEU A 159 -11.16 27.63 2.46
N ASN A 160 -10.12 27.66 1.63
CA ASN A 160 -9.52 28.86 1.04
C ASN A 160 -10.01 29.04 -0.39
#